data_AF-A0A0R3T280-F1
#
_entry.id   AF-A0A0R3T280-F1
#
_cell.length_a   1.000
_cell.length_b   1.000
_cell.length_c   1.000
_cell.angle_alpha   90.00
_cell.angle_beta   90.00
_cell.angle_gamma   90.00
#
_symmetry.space_group_name_H-M   'P 1'
#
loop_
_entity.id
_entity.type
_entity.pdbx_description
1 polymer ?
#
loop_
_entity_poly.entity_id
_entity_poly.type
_entity_poly.pdbx_seq_one_letter_code
_entity_poly.pdbx_strand_id
1 'polypeptide(L)'
;MVGTFPAFSRDNPTYDTFFKMAHHLTDCSCYGIEDNAKGISEVKFVLNPTLDAKMDHQKQSDEHNEQQSATLTEKYPPQEILTDLHKLLEWADEVCTPYVRELTFTNAEEITEPRLPLLILFYPPGDKDNGSTSYIHRFTTLMEQHLTNYSRKIVPLIADGDVFSHPLNHMGKTPNDLPIIAIDSFQHMFLYSGEMEAALQDPRHINNFLLDLLSDKLHRQFHGVPEPDVVSIWAQSSLRKNASTSTGRSSYRISKPMTNARVLDNDDGDKEAPRESVFKLLIPSRNRYTLLKDEL
;
A
#
# COMPACT_ATOMS: atom_id res chain seq x y z
N MET A 1 14.35 -13.69 8.75
CA MET A 1 14.53 -15.13 8.45
C MET A 1 15.69 -15.71 9.23
N VAL A 2 15.48 -16.82 9.93
CA VAL A 2 16.53 -17.54 10.69
C VAL A 2 16.57 -18.98 10.22
N GLY A 3 17.74 -19.43 9.77
CA GLY A 3 18.01 -20.83 9.44
C GLY A 3 19.00 -21.42 10.43
N THR A 4 18.68 -22.58 11.01
CA THR A 4 19.61 -23.37 11.83
C THR A 4 19.98 -24.64 11.08
N PHE A 5 21.26 -24.91 10.92
CA PHE A 5 21.77 -26.01 10.09
C PHE A 5 22.84 -26.81 10.84
N PRO A 6 22.91 -28.14 10.65
CA PRO A 6 23.98 -28.94 11.24
C PRO A 6 25.40 -28.61 10.75
N ALA A 7 25.51 -27.98 9.57
CA ALA A 7 26.76 -27.49 9.00
C ALA A 7 26.43 -26.51 7.86
N PHE A 8 27.24 -25.46 7.69
CA PHE A 8 27.21 -24.59 6.50
C PHE A 8 27.91 -25.24 5.31
N SER A 9 27.34 -26.36 4.84
CA SER A 9 27.83 -27.08 3.65
C SER A 9 26.81 -27.04 2.53
N ARG A 10 27.27 -26.85 1.29
CA ARG A 10 26.43 -26.98 0.09
C ARG A 10 25.90 -28.40 -0.12
N ASP A 11 26.47 -29.39 0.58
CA ASP A 11 25.95 -30.76 0.59
C ASP A 11 24.67 -30.88 1.43
N ASN A 12 24.38 -29.90 2.30
CA ASN A 12 23.10 -29.79 2.99
C ASN A 12 22.11 -29.06 2.06
N PRO A 13 21.12 -29.76 1.46
CA PRO A 13 20.24 -29.18 0.46
C PRO A 13 19.38 -28.05 1.02
N THR A 14 19.01 -28.12 2.30
CA THR A 14 18.24 -27.06 2.97
C THR A 14 19.09 -25.81 3.20
N TYR A 15 20.36 -25.98 3.58
CA TYR A 15 21.28 -24.84 3.69
C TYR A 15 21.53 -24.18 2.33
N ASP A 16 21.81 -24.96 1.28
CA ASP A 16 22.04 -24.43 -0.06
C ASP A 16 20.81 -23.67 -0.59
N THR A 17 19.61 -24.21 -0.35
CA THR A 17 18.34 -23.56 -0.70
C THR A 17 18.13 -22.26 0.08
N PHE A 18 18.32 -22.27 1.40
CA PHE A 18 18.22 -21.08 2.24
C PHE A 18 19.25 -20.01 1.86
N PHE A 19 20.48 -20.41 1.58
CA PHE A 19 21.55 -19.51 1.15
C PHE A 19 21.19 -18.81 -0.16
N LYS A 20 20.65 -19.55 -1.14
CA LYS A 20 20.17 -18.98 -2.41
C LYS A 20 18.99 -18.03 -2.19
N MET A 21 17.99 -18.44 -1.42
CA MET A 21 16.84 -17.61 -1.06
C MET A 21 17.28 -16.28 -0.42
N ALA A 22 18.25 -16.33 0.50
CA ALA A 22 18.76 -15.15 1.20
C ALA A 22 19.40 -14.09 0.27
N HIS A 23 19.84 -14.46 -0.94
CA HIS A 23 20.35 -13.51 -1.93
C HIS A 23 19.23 -12.82 -2.73
N HIS A 24 18.02 -13.38 -2.72
CA HIS A 24 16.87 -12.86 -3.46
C HIS A 24 15.91 -12.07 -2.56
N LEU A 25 15.90 -12.36 -1.26
CA LEU A 25 14.99 -11.74 -0.30
C LEU A 25 15.48 -10.33 0.09
N THR A 26 14.67 -9.30 -0.16
CA THR A 26 15.00 -7.89 0.09
C THR A 26 14.36 -7.34 1.36
N ASP A 27 13.11 -7.73 1.65
CA ASP A 27 12.30 -7.18 2.75
C ASP A 27 12.61 -7.81 4.13
N CYS A 28 13.55 -8.76 4.20
CA CYS A 28 13.89 -9.48 5.42
C CYS A 28 15.39 -9.70 5.54
N SER A 29 15.92 -9.51 6.76
CA SER A 29 17.26 -9.99 7.08
C SER A 29 17.29 -11.51 7.24
N CYS A 30 18.31 -12.16 6.67
CA CYS A 30 18.54 -13.60 6.81
C CYS A 30 19.73 -13.88 7.72
N TYR A 31 19.54 -14.73 8.73
CA TYR A 31 20.57 -15.16 9.66
C TYR A 31 20.72 -16.69 9.61
N GLY A 32 21.95 -17.16 9.40
CA GLY A 32 22.30 -18.58 9.49
C GLY A 32 22.97 -18.90 10.81
N ILE A 33 22.58 -19.99 11.44
CA ILE A 33 23.18 -20.53 12.67
C ILE A 33 23.64 -21.96 12.39
N GLU A 34 24.92 -22.23 12.66
CA GLU A 34 25.44 -23.60 12.63
C GLU A 34 25.26 -24.22 14.01
N ASP A 35 24.50 -25.32 14.10
CA ASP A 35 24.26 -26.07 15.33
C ASP A 35 24.41 -27.57 15.08
N ASN A 36 25.61 -28.06 15.39
CA ASN A 36 26.00 -29.45 15.20
C ASN A 36 25.22 -30.42 16.10
N ALA A 37 24.57 -29.94 17.17
CA ALA A 37 23.80 -30.78 18.09
C ALA A 37 22.37 -31.03 17.61
N LYS A 38 21.81 -30.12 16.81
CA LYS A 38 20.40 -30.15 16.39
C LYS A 38 20.09 -31.23 15.34
N GLY A 39 21.10 -31.67 14.58
CA GLY A 39 21.04 -32.80 13.64
C GLY A 39 20.10 -32.63 12.43
N ILE A 40 19.19 -31.65 12.45
CA ILE A 40 18.17 -31.38 11.44
C ILE A 40 18.23 -29.89 11.09
N SER A 41 18.08 -29.58 9.81
CA SER A 41 17.94 -28.20 9.32
C SER A 41 16.56 -27.64 9.64
N GLU A 42 16.51 -26.43 10.16
CA GLU A 42 15.27 -25.72 10.48
C GLU A 42 15.32 -24.31 9.88
N VAL A 43 14.22 -23.86 9.30
CA VAL A 43 14.05 -22.47 8.85
C VAL A 43 12.82 -21.90 9.53
N LYS A 44 12.91 -20.67 10.01
CA LYS A 44 11.79 -19.95 10.59
C LYS A 44 11.84 -18.46 10.29
N PHE A 45 10.67 -17.87 10.16
CA PHE A 45 10.49 -16.44 10.26
C PHE A 45 10.32 -16.06 11.72
N VAL A 46 10.99 -15.00 12.15
CA VAL A 46 10.90 -14.47 13.51
C VAL A 46 10.61 -12.99 13.38
N LEU A 47 9.43 -12.58 13.84
CA LEU A 47 9.10 -11.17 14.03
C LEU A 47 9.46 -10.82 15.46
N ASN A 48 10.43 -9.93 15.62
CA ASN A 48 10.80 -9.40 16.91
C ASN A 48 10.12 -8.05 17.13
N PRO A 49 9.01 -7.98 17.89
CA PRO A 49 8.35 -6.70 18.16
C PRO A 49 9.27 -5.73 18.94
N THR A 50 10.33 -6.22 19.59
CA THR A 50 11.28 -5.35 20.30
C THR A 50 12.31 -4.67 19.43
N LEU A 51 12.44 -4.97 18.13
CA LEU A 51 13.33 -4.15 17.28
C LEU A 51 12.67 -2.83 16.87
N ASP A 52 11.35 -2.81 16.72
CA ASP A 52 10.57 -1.57 16.58
C ASP A 52 10.44 -0.84 17.92
N ALA A 53 10.38 -1.57 19.04
CA ALA A 53 10.34 -1.00 20.39
C ALA A 53 11.73 -0.72 21.02
N LYS A 54 12.87 -0.98 20.37
CA LYS A 54 14.21 -0.75 20.98
C LYS A 54 14.72 0.69 20.85
N MET A 55 13.84 1.64 20.52
CA MET A 55 14.00 3.04 20.94
C MET A 55 13.34 3.34 22.30
N ASP A 56 12.72 2.37 22.98
CA ASP A 56 11.93 2.65 24.21
C ASP A 56 12.72 2.81 25.52
N HIS A 57 13.91 2.25 25.69
CA HIS A 57 14.52 2.23 27.03
C HIS A 57 15.99 2.63 27.04
N GLN A 58 16.24 3.93 26.92
CA GLN A 58 17.40 4.53 27.56
C GLN A 58 17.12 5.91 28.17
N LYS A 59 16.06 6.00 28.98
CA LYS A 59 15.99 7.00 30.07
C LYS A 59 14.85 6.72 31.05
N GLN A 60 15.12 5.91 32.08
CA GLN A 60 14.98 6.31 33.49
C GLN A 60 15.18 5.11 34.41
N SER A 61 15.79 5.45 35.53
CA SER A 61 16.29 4.63 36.61
C SER A 61 15.19 4.08 37.53
N ASP A 62 15.50 2.90 38.07
CA ASP A 62 15.13 2.35 39.38
C ASP A 62 13.73 1.74 39.62
N GLU A 63 13.80 0.44 39.96
CA GLU A 63 12.92 -0.35 40.84
C GLU A 63 11.48 -0.68 40.41
N HIS A 64 11.29 -1.77 39.65
CA HIS A 64 10.82 -3.07 40.18
C HIS A 64 10.59 -4.09 39.05
N ASN A 65 10.75 -5.36 39.42
CA ASN A 65 10.99 -6.51 38.56
C ASN A 65 9.68 -7.16 38.08
N GLU A 66 9.26 -6.93 36.84
CA GLU A 66 8.39 -7.85 36.09
C GLU A 66 8.95 -8.06 34.68
N GLN A 67 9.53 -9.25 34.47
CA GLN A 67 9.97 -9.73 33.17
C GLN A 67 8.74 -10.00 32.28
N GLN A 68 8.20 -8.97 31.63
CA GLN A 68 7.38 -9.15 30.44
C GLN A 68 8.30 -9.55 29.29
N SER A 69 8.48 -10.87 29.14
CA SER A 69 9.12 -11.48 27.98
C SER A 69 8.29 -11.16 26.75
N ALA A 70 8.75 -10.22 25.92
CA ALA A 70 8.14 -9.93 24.63
C ALA A 70 8.00 -11.23 23.83
N THR A 71 6.76 -11.59 23.48
CA THR A 71 6.48 -12.86 22.81
C THR A 71 6.91 -12.75 21.35
N LEU A 72 8.03 -13.39 21.01
CA LEU A 72 8.50 -13.51 19.63
C LEU A 72 7.43 -14.26 18.81
N THR A 73 7.00 -13.67 17.70
CA THR A 73 6.10 -14.38 16.77
C THR A 73 6.95 -15.16 15.79
N GLU A 74 6.80 -16.48 15.80
CA GLU A 74 7.52 -17.38 14.91
C GLU A 74 6.56 -18.01 13.89
N LYS A 75 6.99 -18.07 12.63
CA LYS A 75 6.29 -18.81 11.56
C LYS A 75 7.26 -19.79 10.91
N TYR A 76 6.76 -20.97 10.55
CA TYR A 76 7.57 -22.05 9.98
C TYR A 76 7.07 -22.38 8.58
N PRO A 77 7.97 -22.53 7.58
CA PRO A 77 7.60 -23.06 6.28
C PRO A 77 7.27 -24.56 6.41
N PRO A 78 6.41 -25.10 5.53
CA PRO A 78 6.26 -26.55 5.38
C PRO A 78 7.61 -27.24 5.15
N GLN A 79 7.83 -28.42 5.75
CA GLN A 79 9.13 -29.10 5.65
C GLN A 79 9.46 -29.50 4.20
N GLU A 80 8.43 -29.85 3.42
CA GLU A 80 8.53 -30.22 2.01
C GLU A 80 9.02 -29.10 1.08
N ILE A 81 8.99 -27.82 1.49
CA ILE A 81 9.47 -26.72 0.65
C ILE A 81 10.91 -26.32 0.94
N LEU A 82 11.53 -26.85 2.00
CA LEU A 82 12.87 -26.44 2.46
C LEU A 82 14.01 -26.69 1.47
N THR A 83 13.81 -27.57 0.50
CA THR A 83 14.78 -27.91 -0.55
C THR A 83 14.36 -27.43 -1.93
N ASP A 84 13.25 -26.68 -2.02
CA ASP A 84 12.70 -26.10 -3.24
C ASP A 84 12.86 -24.58 -3.20
N LEU A 85 13.85 -24.07 -3.95
CA LEU A 85 14.19 -22.63 -3.94
C LEU A 85 12.98 -21.75 -4.27
N HIS A 86 12.17 -22.14 -5.25
CA HIS A 86 11.07 -21.29 -5.69
C HIS A 86 9.97 -21.20 -4.63
N LYS A 87 9.58 -22.34 -4.06
CA LYS A 87 8.55 -22.38 -3.01
C LYS A 87 9.01 -21.75 -1.71
N LEU A 88 10.29 -21.95 -1.33
CA LEU A 88 10.84 -21.33 -0.13
C LEU A 88 10.93 -19.81 -0.29
N LEU A 89 11.31 -19.32 -1.48
CA LEU A 89 11.33 -17.89 -1.79
C LEU A 89 9.92 -17.30 -1.77
N GLU A 90 8.94 -17.95 -2.41
CA GLU A 90 7.53 -17.52 -2.40
C GLU A 90 7.00 -17.41 -0.96
N TRP A 91 7.21 -18.45 -0.14
CA TRP A 91 6.82 -18.41 1.27
C TRP A 91 7.55 -17.32 2.06
N ALA A 92 8.86 -17.12 1.80
CA ALA A 92 9.64 -16.09 2.45
C ALA A 92 9.15 -14.69 2.09
N ASP A 93 8.86 -14.42 0.81
CA ASP A 93 8.30 -13.16 0.34
C ASP A 93 6.95 -12.87 1.01
N GLU A 94 6.08 -13.88 1.13
CA GLU A 94 4.77 -13.74 1.79
C GLU A 94 4.87 -13.40 3.28
N VAL A 95 5.83 -13.96 4.01
CA VAL A 95 5.98 -13.68 5.45
C VAL A 95 6.82 -12.44 5.74
N CYS A 96 7.67 -12.04 4.79
CA CYS A 96 8.58 -10.91 4.95
C CYS A 96 8.03 -9.59 4.45
N THR A 97 7.08 -9.63 3.51
CA THR A 97 6.45 -8.42 2.99
C THR A 97 5.21 -8.10 3.84
N PRO A 98 5.25 -7.10 4.74
CA PRO A 98 4.08 -6.74 5.52
C PRO A 98 2.99 -6.20 4.59
N TYR A 99 1.73 -6.37 4.97
CA TYR A 99 0.62 -5.88 4.15
C TYR A 99 0.66 -4.36 4.03
N VAL A 100 1.00 -3.67 5.13
CA VAL A 100 1.26 -2.22 5.16
C VAL A 100 2.77 -2.00 5.24
N ARG A 101 3.35 -1.37 4.21
CA ARG A 101 4.79 -1.07 4.14
C ARG A 101 5.08 0.39 4.47
N GLU A 102 6.27 0.66 5.01
CA GLU A 102 6.77 2.03 5.11
C GLU A 102 7.30 2.48 3.74
N LEU A 103 6.78 3.59 3.24
CA LEU A 103 7.25 4.22 2.03
C LEU A 103 8.51 5.03 2.32
N THR A 104 9.55 4.80 1.54
CA THR A 104 10.83 5.50 1.59
C THR A 104 11.28 5.84 0.17
N PHE A 105 12.23 6.77 0.01
CA PHE A 105 12.75 7.06 -1.34
C PHE A 105 13.46 5.86 -1.98
N THR A 106 14.01 4.95 -1.17
CA THR A 106 14.75 3.77 -1.64
C THR A 106 13.81 2.71 -2.23
N ASN A 107 12.62 2.52 -1.66
CA ASN A 107 11.66 1.51 -2.10
C ASN A 107 10.52 2.07 -2.97
N ALA A 108 10.43 3.39 -3.15
CA ALA A 108 9.33 4.01 -3.87
C ALA A 108 9.22 3.57 -5.35
N GLU A 109 10.36 3.38 -6.03
CA GLU A 109 10.36 2.91 -7.43
C GLU A 109 9.77 1.50 -7.54
N GLU A 110 10.19 0.59 -6.64
CA GLU A 110 9.68 -0.78 -6.55
C GLU A 110 8.17 -0.80 -6.22
N ILE A 111 7.76 -0.03 -5.20
CA ILE A 111 6.36 0.03 -4.75
C ILE A 111 5.43 0.54 -5.86
N THR A 112 5.91 1.47 -6.69
CA THR A 112 5.08 2.11 -7.73
C THR A 112 5.11 1.37 -9.07
N GLU A 113 6.03 0.42 -9.26
CA GLU A 113 6.14 -0.37 -10.49
C GLU A 113 4.85 -1.11 -10.90
N PRO A 114 4.07 -1.70 -9.97
CA PRO A 114 2.80 -2.36 -10.31
C PRO A 114 1.69 -1.39 -10.77
N ARG A 115 1.86 -0.08 -10.55
CA ARG A 115 0.87 0.98 -10.84
C ARG A 115 -0.49 0.79 -10.16
N LEU A 116 -0.51 0.18 -8.99
CA LEU A 116 -1.70 0.11 -8.13
C LEU A 116 -1.82 1.39 -7.29
N PRO A 117 -3.03 1.98 -7.15
CA PRO A 117 -3.23 3.14 -6.29
C PRO A 117 -2.65 2.96 -4.88
N LEU A 118 -1.99 4.00 -4.38
CA LEU A 118 -1.35 4.01 -3.07
C LEU A 118 -2.34 4.60 -2.05
N LEU A 119 -2.66 3.86 -0.99
CA LEU A 119 -3.37 4.39 0.18
C LEU A 119 -2.33 4.70 1.25
N ILE A 120 -2.06 5.97 1.50
CA ILE A 120 -0.93 6.40 2.34
C ILE A 120 -1.45 7.09 3.61
N LEU A 121 -1.04 6.60 4.77
CA LEU A 121 -1.06 7.36 6.02
C LEU A 121 0.24 8.14 6.15
N PHE A 122 0.16 9.47 6.10
CA PHE A 122 1.25 10.35 6.52
C PHE A 122 1.16 10.55 8.03
N TYR A 123 2.18 10.13 8.77
CA TYR A 123 2.22 10.22 10.24
C TYR A 123 3.13 11.35 10.71
N PRO A 124 2.85 11.96 11.89
CA PRO A 124 3.69 13.02 12.44
C PRO A 124 5.02 12.49 13.01
N PRO A 125 6.04 13.36 13.13
CA PRO A 125 7.30 12.99 13.77
C PRO A 125 7.09 12.45 15.18
N GLY A 126 7.81 11.38 15.52
CA GLY A 126 7.71 10.72 16.83
C GLY A 126 6.50 9.78 16.99
N ASP A 127 5.64 9.61 15.98
CA ASP A 127 4.51 8.66 16.08
C ASP A 127 4.99 7.21 16.34
N LYS A 128 6.18 6.86 15.84
CA LYS A 128 6.81 5.54 16.08
C LYS A 128 7.06 5.26 17.56
N ASP A 129 7.26 6.29 18.38
CA ASP A 129 7.56 6.16 19.81
C ASP A 129 6.28 5.94 20.66
N ASN A 130 5.09 6.07 20.06
CA ASN A 130 3.81 5.95 20.77
C ASN A 130 3.31 4.50 20.92
N GLY A 131 4.08 3.51 20.44
CA GLY A 131 3.73 2.09 20.57
C GLY A 131 2.33 1.78 20.02
N SER A 132 1.48 1.14 20.84
CA SER A 132 0.14 0.70 20.42
C SER A 132 -0.88 1.83 20.21
N THR A 133 -0.61 3.04 20.70
CA THR A 133 -1.47 4.21 20.53
C THR A 133 -1.11 5.03 19.29
N SER A 134 0.02 4.72 18.63
CA SER A 134 0.46 5.37 17.40
C SER A 134 -0.57 5.27 16.28
N TYR A 135 -0.59 6.28 15.41
CA TYR A 135 -1.40 6.26 14.19
C TYR A 135 -0.96 5.13 13.26
N ILE A 136 0.35 4.88 13.18
CA ILE A 136 0.94 3.76 12.46
C ILE A 136 0.33 2.43 12.92
N HIS A 137 0.40 2.12 14.22
CA HIS A 137 -0.07 0.83 14.74
C HIS A 137 -1.58 0.64 14.51
N ARG A 138 -2.38 1.68 14.76
CA ARG A 138 -3.84 1.63 14.57
C ARG A 138 -4.22 1.44 13.11
N PHE A 139 -3.58 2.17 12.20
CA PHE A 139 -3.82 2.03 10.77
C PHE A 139 -3.40 0.65 10.25
N THR A 140 -2.19 0.21 10.58
CA THR A 140 -1.69 -1.12 10.19
C THR A 140 -2.62 -2.23 10.67
N THR A 141 -3.01 -2.20 11.95
CA THR A 141 -3.94 -3.18 12.53
C THR A 141 -5.27 -3.19 11.80
N LEU A 142 -5.86 -2.02 11.55
CA LEU A 142 -7.15 -1.91 10.86
C LEU A 142 -7.07 -2.45 9.42
N MET A 143 -6.02 -2.10 8.67
CA MET A 143 -5.82 -2.56 7.30
C MET A 143 -5.67 -4.09 7.24
N GLU A 144 -4.84 -4.66 8.09
CA GLU A 144 -4.57 -6.10 8.14
C GLU A 144 -5.78 -6.92 8.59
N GLN A 145 -6.55 -6.41 9.55
CA GLN A 145 -7.70 -7.14 10.09
C GLN A 145 -8.94 -7.06 9.20
N HIS A 146 -9.12 -5.95 8.48
CA HIS A 146 -10.41 -5.66 7.84
C HIS A 146 -10.37 -5.42 6.34
N LEU A 147 -9.22 -5.10 5.74
CA LEU A 147 -9.15 -4.56 4.38
C LEU A 147 -8.23 -5.33 3.43
N THR A 148 -7.78 -6.52 3.82
CA THR A 148 -6.96 -7.43 2.98
C THR A 148 -7.68 -7.93 1.72
N ASN A 149 -9.00 -7.76 1.62
CA ASN A 149 -9.72 -8.02 0.37
C ASN A 149 -9.32 -7.08 -0.79
N TYR A 150 -8.56 -6.01 -0.50
CA TYR A 150 -8.07 -5.05 -1.49
C TYR A 150 -6.62 -5.28 -1.94
N SER A 151 -5.90 -6.31 -1.47
CA SER A 151 -4.44 -6.50 -1.70
C SER A 151 -3.98 -6.53 -3.17
N ARG A 152 -4.89 -6.73 -4.13
CA ARG A 152 -4.58 -6.71 -5.58
C ARG A 152 -5.09 -5.45 -6.29
N LYS A 153 -5.65 -4.50 -5.54
CA LYS A 153 -6.31 -3.30 -6.05
C LYS A 153 -5.67 -2.03 -5.52
N ILE A 154 -5.15 -2.05 -4.29
CA ILE A 154 -4.50 -0.91 -3.64
C ILE A 154 -3.29 -1.38 -2.84
N VAL A 155 -2.30 -0.50 -2.68
CA VAL A 155 -1.12 -0.72 -1.84
C VAL A 155 -1.22 0.18 -0.62
N PRO A 156 -1.45 -0.36 0.59
CA PRO A 156 -1.50 0.45 1.80
C PRO A 156 -0.09 0.71 2.33
N LEU A 157 0.16 1.97 2.68
CA LEU A 157 1.47 2.48 3.06
C LEU A 157 1.36 3.40 4.26
N ILE A 158 2.44 3.45 5.04
CA ILE A 158 2.72 4.54 5.98
C ILE A 158 3.89 5.36 5.44
N ALA A 159 3.90 6.67 5.69
CA ALA A 159 4.96 7.56 5.24
C ALA A 159 5.25 8.63 6.29
N ASP A 160 6.53 8.90 6.53
CA ASP A 160 6.96 9.98 7.39
C ASP A 160 6.59 11.35 6.78
N GLY A 161 5.78 12.13 7.48
CA GLY A 161 5.30 13.40 6.95
C GLY A 161 6.35 14.49 6.80
N ASP A 162 7.47 14.42 7.53
CA ASP A 162 8.59 15.36 7.33
C ASP A 162 9.38 14.98 6.07
N VAL A 163 9.68 13.68 5.91
CA VAL A 163 10.38 13.15 4.74
C VAL A 163 9.58 13.37 3.46
N PHE A 164 8.26 13.20 3.52
CA PHE A 164 7.34 13.39 2.38
C PHE A 164 6.57 14.73 2.44
N SER A 165 7.19 15.75 3.01
CA SER A 165 6.63 17.12 3.07
C SER A 165 6.33 17.73 1.69
N HIS A 166 7.10 17.37 0.65
CA HIS A 166 6.86 17.85 -0.71
C HIS A 166 5.53 17.33 -1.30
N PRO A 167 5.23 16.01 -1.29
CA PRO A 167 3.89 15.50 -1.59
C PRO A 167 2.76 16.11 -0.75
N LEU A 168 2.97 16.34 0.56
CA LEU A 168 1.98 17.01 1.40
C LEU A 168 1.68 18.44 0.93
N ASN A 169 2.72 19.22 0.61
CA ASN A 169 2.58 20.58 0.10
C ASN A 169 1.80 20.64 -1.22
N HIS A 170 1.98 19.64 -2.10
CA HIS A 170 1.17 19.51 -3.32
C HIS A 170 -0.32 19.32 -3.03
N MET A 171 -0.67 18.76 -1.87
CA MET A 171 -2.04 18.66 -1.37
C MET A 171 -2.42 19.85 -0.46
N GLY A 172 -1.63 20.92 -0.44
CA GLY A 172 -1.88 22.11 0.39
C GLY A 172 -1.87 21.78 1.88
N LYS A 173 -1.10 20.76 2.27
CA LYS A 173 -0.93 20.29 3.64
C LYS A 173 0.51 20.48 4.08
N THR A 174 0.69 20.64 5.37
CA THR A 174 1.98 20.79 6.03
C THR A 174 2.14 19.70 7.09
N PRO A 175 3.35 19.49 7.63
CA PRO A 175 3.54 18.57 8.75
C PRO A 175 2.67 18.88 9.98
N ASN A 176 2.21 20.13 10.14
CA ASN A 176 1.31 20.51 11.23
C ASN A 176 -0.12 20.00 11.06
N ASP A 177 -0.50 19.57 9.85
CA ASP A 177 -1.82 19.01 9.55
C ASP A 177 -1.89 17.49 9.80
N LEU A 178 -0.78 16.86 10.19
CA LEU A 178 -0.68 15.42 10.40
C LEU A 178 -1.42 14.96 11.67
N PRO A 179 -1.94 13.72 11.70
CA PRO A 179 -1.85 12.70 10.64
C PRO A 179 -2.86 12.90 9.50
N ILE A 180 -2.54 12.39 8.31
CA ILE A 180 -3.40 12.49 7.12
C ILE A 180 -3.44 11.16 6.37
N ILE A 181 -4.63 10.73 5.96
CA ILE A 181 -4.80 9.66 4.97
C ILE A 181 -5.05 10.27 3.59
N ALA A 182 -4.34 9.77 2.58
CA ALA A 182 -4.55 10.15 1.19
C ALA A 182 -4.48 8.93 0.26
N ILE A 183 -5.08 9.06 -0.92
CA ILE A 183 -4.91 8.12 -2.03
C ILE A 183 -4.16 8.82 -3.15
N ASP A 184 -3.08 8.23 -3.64
CA ASP A 184 -2.50 8.59 -4.93
C ASP A 184 -2.90 7.55 -5.99
N SER A 185 -3.63 8.00 -7.01
CA SER A 185 -4.10 7.17 -8.13
C SER A 185 -3.16 7.14 -9.34
N PHE A 186 -1.98 7.76 -9.24
CA PHE A 186 -1.08 8.15 -10.34
C PHE A 186 -1.64 9.17 -11.34
N GLN A 187 -2.88 9.61 -11.15
CA GLN A 187 -3.50 10.72 -11.89
C GLN A 187 -3.71 11.92 -10.97
N HIS A 188 -4.36 11.68 -9.83
CA HIS A 188 -4.67 12.68 -8.82
C HIS A 188 -4.40 12.12 -7.42
N MET A 189 -4.12 13.05 -6.51
CA MET A 189 -4.11 12.77 -5.08
C MET A 189 -5.43 13.19 -4.44
N PHE A 190 -6.05 12.27 -3.68
CA PHE A 190 -7.30 12.50 -2.96
C PHE A 190 -7.02 12.49 -1.46
N LEU A 191 -7.38 13.55 -0.75
CA LEU A 191 -7.34 13.58 0.70
C LEU A 191 -8.58 12.89 1.28
N TYR A 192 -8.39 12.08 2.32
CA TYR A 192 -9.51 11.63 3.12
C TYR A 192 -10.12 12.84 3.84
N SER A 193 -11.42 13.07 3.66
CA SER A 193 -12.10 14.27 4.16
C SER A 193 -12.80 14.09 5.50
N GLY A 194 -12.77 12.89 6.08
CA GLY A 194 -13.41 12.61 7.37
C GLY A 194 -12.46 12.76 8.55
N GLU A 195 -13.00 12.55 9.76
CA GLU A 195 -12.21 12.60 10.99
C GLU A 195 -11.25 11.42 11.09
N MET A 196 -9.98 11.71 11.41
CA MET A 196 -8.91 10.71 11.51
C MET A 196 -9.17 9.68 12.61
N GLU A 197 -9.64 10.11 13.77
CA GLU A 197 -9.96 9.20 14.89
C GLU A 197 -11.07 8.21 14.52
N ALA A 198 -12.08 8.67 13.78
CA ALA A 198 -13.14 7.79 13.29
C ALA A 198 -12.61 6.81 12.24
N ALA A 199 -11.76 7.28 11.32
CA ALA A 199 -11.16 6.47 10.27
C ALA A 199 -10.29 5.32 10.80
N LEU A 200 -9.59 5.56 11.91
CA LEU A 200 -8.70 4.58 12.56
C LEU A 200 -9.43 3.70 13.58
N GLN A 201 -10.70 3.98 13.87
CA GLN A 201 -11.51 3.18 14.80
C GLN A 201 -12.48 2.25 14.07
N ASP A 202 -12.99 2.66 12.90
CA ASP A 202 -14.00 1.91 12.15
C ASP A 202 -13.63 1.76 10.68
N PRO A 203 -13.42 0.51 10.20
CA PRO A 203 -12.94 0.24 8.84
C PRO A 203 -13.90 0.72 7.75
N ARG A 204 -15.18 0.99 8.07
CA ARG A 204 -16.15 1.51 7.09
C ARG A 204 -15.72 2.83 6.48
N HIS A 205 -14.99 3.67 7.22
CA HIS A 205 -14.52 4.96 6.73
C HIS A 205 -13.51 4.80 5.60
N ILE A 206 -12.42 4.07 5.84
CA ILE A 206 -11.41 3.80 4.82
C ILE A 206 -12.00 2.95 3.69
N ASN A 207 -12.84 1.97 4.00
CA ASN A 207 -13.52 1.16 2.98
C ASN A 207 -14.37 2.02 2.04
N ASN A 208 -15.15 2.97 2.55
CA ASN A 208 -15.94 3.87 1.71
C ASN A 208 -15.05 4.77 0.84
N PHE A 209 -13.93 5.24 1.38
CA PHE A 209 -12.97 6.02 0.62
C PHE A 209 -12.36 5.22 -0.54
N LEU A 210 -12.05 3.94 -0.31
CA LEU A 210 -11.60 3.01 -1.34
C LEU A 210 -12.69 2.69 -2.37
N LEU A 211 -13.95 2.53 -1.94
CA LEU A 211 -15.07 2.32 -2.86
C LEU A 211 -15.33 3.55 -3.74
N ASP A 212 -15.18 4.75 -3.19
CA ASP A 212 -15.28 5.99 -3.94
C ASP A 212 -14.16 6.13 -4.98
N LEU A 213 -12.93 5.66 -4.66
CA LEU A 213 -11.85 5.56 -5.65
C LEU A 213 -12.23 4.58 -6.76
N LEU A 214 -12.59 3.34 -6.41
CA LEU A 214 -12.81 2.25 -7.37
C LEU A 214 -14.05 2.45 -8.25
N SER A 215 -14.94 3.36 -7.88
CA SER A 215 -16.12 3.75 -8.66
C SER A 215 -15.91 5.02 -9.49
N ASP A 216 -14.67 5.53 -9.55
CA ASP A 216 -14.29 6.83 -10.15
C ASP A 216 -15.02 8.04 -9.55
N LYS A 217 -15.67 7.88 -8.39
CA LYS A 217 -16.40 8.97 -7.73
C LYS A 217 -15.44 10.07 -7.29
N LEU A 218 -14.29 9.72 -6.71
CA LEU A 218 -13.28 10.70 -6.33
C LEU A 218 -12.80 11.53 -7.53
N HIS A 219 -12.58 10.89 -8.68
CA HIS A 219 -12.18 11.57 -9.90
C HIS A 219 -13.28 12.53 -10.42
N ARG A 220 -14.54 12.09 -10.45
CA ARG A 220 -15.67 12.95 -10.85
C ARG A 220 -15.80 14.16 -9.94
N GLN A 221 -15.78 13.94 -8.62
CA GLN A 221 -15.89 15.00 -7.63
C GLN A 221 -14.75 16.01 -7.78
N PHE A 222 -13.54 15.52 -8.04
CA PHE A 222 -12.36 16.37 -8.27
C PHE A 222 -12.53 17.29 -9.48
N HIS A 223 -13.16 16.81 -10.57
CA HIS A 223 -13.46 17.62 -11.76
C HIS A 223 -14.82 18.35 -11.69
N GLY A 224 -15.55 18.26 -10.57
CA GLY A 224 -16.88 18.85 -10.43
C GLY A 224 -17.94 18.23 -11.35
N VAL A 225 -17.73 17.00 -11.82
CA VAL A 225 -18.68 16.28 -12.68
C VAL A 225 -19.82 15.73 -11.80
N PRO A 226 -21.11 16.01 -12.14
CA PRO A 226 -22.24 15.46 -11.40
C PRO A 226 -22.24 13.93 -11.38
N GLU A 227 -22.76 13.35 -10.31
CA GLU A 227 -22.95 11.90 -10.22
C GLU A 227 -23.87 11.42 -11.35
N PRO A 228 -23.55 10.29 -12.00
CA PRO A 228 -24.43 9.73 -13.02
C PRO A 228 -25.77 9.36 -12.38
N ASP A 229 -26.87 9.85 -12.95
CA ASP A 229 -28.21 9.45 -12.51
C ASP A 229 -28.32 7.93 -12.53
N VAL A 230 -28.84 7.33 -11.45
CA VAL A 230 -28.97 5.87 -11.29
C VAL A 230 -29.66 5.23 -12.49
N VAL A 231 -30.55 5.95 -13.16
CA VAL A 231 -31.26 5.55 -14.39
C VAL A 231 -30.32 5.36 -15.59
N SER A 232 -29.26 6.16 -15.70
CA SER A 232 -28.31 6.12 -16.81
C SER A 232 -27.37 4.90 -16.79
N ILE A 233 -27.06 4.38 -15.60
CA ILE A 233 -26.19 3.20 -15.39
C ILE A 233 -26.87 1.93 -15.93
N TRP A 234 -28.18 1.76 -15.69
CA TRP A 234 -28.95 0.64 -16.22
C TRP A 234 -29.16 0.74 -17.73
N ALA A 235 -29.32 1.97 -18.25
CA ALA A 235 -29.45 2.21 -19.68
C ALA A 235 -28.15 1.86 -20.44
N GLN A 236 -26.99 2.29 -19.95
CA GLN A 236 -25.69 1.99 -20.56
C GLN A 236 -25.31 0.51 -20.45
N SER A 237 -25.60 -0.13 -19.31
CA SER A 237 -25.38 -1.57 -19.10
C SER A 237 -26.28 -2.44 -20.01
N SER A 238 -27.48 -1.95 -20.35
CA SER A 238 -28.41 -2.63 -21.25
C SER A 238 -28.07 -2.41 -22.73
N LEU A 239 -27.50 -1.25 -23.09
CA LEU A 239 -27.02 -0.96 -24.45
C LEU A 239 -25.76 -1.78 -24.80
N ARG A 240 -24.83 -1.96 -23.85
CA ARG A 240 -23.62 -2.79 -24.05
C ARG A 240 -23.93 -4.29 -24.25
N LYS A 241 -25.00 -4.81 -23.64
CA LYS A 241 -25.41 -6.21 -23.80
C LYS A 241 -26.09 -6.51 -25.16
N ASN A 242 -26.57 -5.49 -25.86
CA ASN A 242 -27.28 -5.65 -27.13
C ASN A 242 -26.42 -5.33 -28.37
N ALA A 243 -25.15 -4.93 -28.19
CA ALA A 243 -24.25 -4.60 -29.31
C ALA A 243 -23.60 -5.83 -29.99
N SER A 244 -23.85 -7.04 -29.49
CA SER A 244 -23.38 -8.30 -30.07
C SER A 244 -24.53 -9.11 -30.66
N THR A 245 -25.40 -8.48 -31.46
CA THR A 245 -26.19 -9.17 -32.49
C THR A 245 -26.92 -8.17 -33.40
N SER A 246 -26.84 -8.44 -34.71
CA SER A 246 -27.65 -7.91 -35.81
C SER A 246 -27.23 -6.59 -36.48
N THR A 247 -26.73 -6.80 -37.70
CA THR A 247 -26.88 -5.96 -38.90
C THR A 247 -28.34 -5.56 -39.11
N GLY A 248 -28.64 -4.26 -39.21
CA GLY A 248 -30.00 -3.80 -39.53
C GLY A 248 -30.11 -2.28 -39.59
N ARG A 249 -30.21 -1.76 -40.82
CA ARG A 249 -30.38 -0.35 -41.17
C ARG A 249 -31.74 0.17 -40.66
N SER A 250 -31.75 1.11 -39.72
CA SER A 250 -32.95 1.92 -39.44
C SER A 250 -32.56 3.33 -38.97
N SER A 251 -33.04 4.30 -39.73
CA SER A 251 -32.81 5.74 -39.57
C SER A 251 -33.69 6.32 -38.48
N TYR A 252 -33.14 6.45 -37.27
CA TYR A 252 -33.69 7.34 -36.24
C TYR A 252 -32.88 8.63 -36.20
N ARG A 253 -33.53 9.74 -36.56
CA ARG A 253 -32.98 11.10 -36.42
C ARG A 253 -32.78 11.38 -34.94
N ILE A 254 -31.53 11.55 -34.53
CA ILE A 254 -31.15 12.10 -33.23
C ILE A 254 -31.55 13.58 -33.20
N SER A 255 -32.62 13.90 -32.49
CA SER A 255 -32.90 15.28 -32.08
C SER A 255 -31.83 15.69 -31.07
N LYS A 256 -31.00 16.68 -31.45
CA LYS A 256 -30.05 17.33 -30.54
C LYS A 256 -30.81 17.86 -29.31
N PRO A 257 -30.34 17.62 -28.07
CA PRO A 257 -30.82 18.43 -26.95
C PRO A 257 -30.34 19.88 -27.12
N MET A 258 -31.27 20.80 -26.90
CA MET A 258 -31.08 22.25 -27.03
C MET A 258 -29.97 22.75 -26.11
N THR A 259 -28.96 23.37 -26.69
CA THR A 259 -28.02 24.25 -26.01
C THR A 259 -28.77 25.51 -25.55
N ASN A 260 -29.09 25.59 -24.26
CA ASN A 260 -29.43 26.85 -23.60
C ASN A 260 -28.52 27.01 -22.37
N ALA A 261 -27.23 27.26 -22.61
CA ALA A 261 -26.37 27.89 -21.62
C ALA A 261 -26.22 29.35 -22.05
N ARG A 262 -26.95 30.24 -21.36
CA ARG A 262 -26.69 31.68 -21.42
C ARG A 262 -25.27 31.91 -20.90
N VAL A 263 -24.47 32.54 -21.75
CA VAL A 263 -23.20 33.17 -21.38
C VAL A 263 -23.50 34.16 -20.27
N LEU A 264 -23.07 33.84 -19.06
CA LEU A 264 -22.75 34.82 -18.04
C LEU A 264 -21.24 34.78 -17.90
N ASP A 265 -20.59 35.73 -18.57
CA ASP A 265 -19.24 36.16 -18.22
C ASP A 265 -19.28 36.57 -16.75
N ASN A 266 -18.49 35.91 -15.91
CA ASN A 266 -18.04 36.43 -14.62
C ASN A 266 -16.80 35.64 -14.15
N ASP A 267 -15.71 36.40 -14.08
CA ASP A 267 -14.66 36.38 -13.08
C ASP A 267 -13.65 35.22 -13.07
N ASP A 268 -12.46 35.51 -13.59
CA ASP A 268 -11.20 34.76 -13.45
C ASP A 268 -10.72 34.78 -11.99
N GLY A 269 -11.42 34.05 -11.12
CA GLY A 269 -10.88 33.63 -9.83
C GLY A 269 -10.08 32.34 -10.03
N ASP A 270 -8.77 32.39 -9.74
CA ASP A 270 -7.80 31.29 -9.75
C ASP A 270 -8.44 29.91 -9.62
N LYS A 271 -8.66 29.22 -10.76
CA LYS A 271 -8.86 27.78 -10.76
C LYS A 271 -7.51 27.17 -10.41
N GLU A 272 -7.31 26.93 -9.11
CA GLU A 272 -6.16 26.20 -8.61
C GLU A 272 -5.96 24.96 -9.50
N ALA A 273 -4.81 24.89 -10.18
CA ALA A 273 -4.56 23.87 -11.19
C ALA A 273 -4.78 22.47 -10.57
N PRO A 274 -5.32 21.50 -11.35
CA PRO A 274 -5.48 20.12 -10.89
C PRO A 274 -4.20 19.62 -10.22
N ARG A 275 -4.27 19.29 -8.93
CA ARG A 275 -3.15 18.72 -8.17
C ARG A 275 -2.87 17.31 -8.69
N GLU A 276 -1.91 17.22 -9.59
CA GLU A 276 -1.46 15.96 -10.20
C GLU A 276 -0.76 15.06 -9.18
N SER A 277 -0.77 13.75 -9.44
CA SER A 277 0.02 12.78 -8.67
C SER A 277 1.49 13.18 -8.60
N VAL A 278 2.02 13.30 -7.37
CA VAL A 278 3.46 13.51 -7.12
C VAL A 278 4.21 12.18 -7.18
N PHE A 279 3.57 11.09 -6.77
CA PHE A 279 4.18 9.77 -6.79
C PHE A 279 4.38 9.22 -8.22
N LYS A 280 3.76 9.84 -9.23
CA LYS A 280 4.13 9.67 -10.65
C LYS A 280 5.57 10.11 -10.96
N LEU A 281 6.24 10.86 -10.09
CA LEU A 281 7.67 11.13 -10.23
C LEU A 281 8.54 9.99 -9.68
N LEU A 282 7.96 9.07 -8.90
CA LEU A 282 8.66 7.93 -8.32
C LEU A 282 8.52 6.65 -9.15
N ILE A 283 7.65 6.62 -10.18
CA ILE A 283 7.62 5.51 -11.14
C ILE A 283 8.92 5.44 -11.95
N PRO A 284 9.29 4.26 -12.48
CA PRO A 284 10.44 4.11 -13.37
C PRO A 284 10.47 5.18 -14.47
N SER A 285 11.51 6.00 -14.47
CA SER A 285 11.59 7.18 -15.33
C SER A 285 11.92 6.81 -16.78
N ARG A 286 11.21 7.41 -17.74
CA ARG A 286 11.53 7.32 -19.19
C ARG A 286 12.90 7.89 -19.55
N ASN A 287 13.44 8.78 -18.72
CA ASN A 287 14.79 9.33 -18.92
C ASN A 287 15.88 8.32 -18.54
N ARG A 288 15.53 7.28 -17.78
CA ARG A 288 16.44 6.23 -17.31
C ARG A 288 16.18 4.88 -18.00
N TYR A 289 14.94 4.58 -18.34
CA TYR A 289 14.54 3.30 -18.92
C TYR A 289 13.69 3.48 -20.18
N THR A 290 13.85 2.56 -21.14
CA THR A 290 12.86 2.36 -22.20
C THR A 290 11.71 1.52 -21.63
N LEU A 291 10.54 2.14 -21.43
CA LEU A 291 9.38 1.48 -20.83
C LEU A 291 8.64 0.63 -21.89
N LEU A 292 8.61 -0.69 -21.70
CA LEU A 292 8.00 -1.64 -22.63
C LEU A 292 6.46 -1.71 -22.54
N LYS A 293 5.85 -1.20 -21.46
CA LYS A 293 4.41 -1.40 -21.14
C LYS A 293 3.49 -0.23 -21.56
N ASP A 294 4.02 0.84 -22.16
CA ASP A 294 3.20 2.00 -22.55
C ASP A 294 2.67 1.90 -24.01
N GLU A 295 2.92 0.79 -24.73
CA GLU A 295 2.54 0.60 -26.15
C GLU A 295 1.44 -0.46 -26.41
N LEU A 296 0.64 -0.85 -25.40
CA LEU A 296 -0.49 -1.80 -25.57
C LEU A 296 -1.82 -1.25 -25.07
#